data_AF-A0A7G6T059-F1
#
_entry.id   AF-A0A7G6T059-F1
#
_cell.length_a   1.000
_cell.length_b   1.000
_cell.length_c   1.000
_cell.angle_alpha   90.00
_cell.angle_beta   90.00
_cell.angle_gamma   90.00
#
_symmetry.space_group_name_H-M   'P 1'
#
loop_
_entity.id
_entity.type
_entity.pdbx_description
1 polymer ?
#
loop_
_entity_poly.entity_id
_entity_poly.type
_entity_poly.pdbx_seq_one_letter_code
_entity_poly.pdbx_strand_id
1 'polypeptide(L)'
;MTTADLHKIRESLDELIQFAVSVGGPAKDIALKADHIRDAVIMTMREAFSGDTDILEKIERADAFHKDRTRKFYLPIVAEILSEEKTTPGEELIPSLVSEDPTTISIVLDLLPDEDRAITQAAALKLILRVLDEGYIDPQLDEKLTVLSR
;
A
#
# COMPACT_ATOMS: atom_id res chain seq x y z
N MET A 1 28.39 4.02 -3.53
CA MET A 1 27.12 3.93 -4.30
C MET A 1 26.78 5.35 -4.72
N THR A 2 26.53 5.57 -6.01
CA THR A 2 26.20 6.88 -6.57
C THR A 2 24.69 7.07 -6.67
N THR A 3 24.21 8.30 -6.87
CA THR A 3 22.80 8.60 -7.13
C THR A 3 22.30 7.94 -8.43
N ALA A 4 23.17 7.80 -9.43
CA ALA A 4 22.88 7.06 -10.65
C ALA A 4 22.66 5.56 -10.39
N ASP A 5 23.37 4.98 -9.41
CA ASP A 5 23.16 3.58 -9.02
C ASP A 5 21.80 3.40 -8.33
N LEU A 6 21.38 4.34 -7.47
CA LEU A 6 20.06 4.32 -6.84
C LEU A 6 18.92 4.41 -7.86
N HIS A 7 19.06 5.26 -8.88
CA HIS A 7 18.07 5.35 -9.97
C HIS A 7 17.92 4.04 -10.72
N LYS A 8 19.04 3.38 -11.06
CA LYS A 8 19.01 2.08 -11.74
C LYS A 8 18.37 0.99 -10.87
N ILE A 9 18.70 0.97 -9.58
CA ILE A 9 18.11 0.01 -8.64
C ILE A 9 16.59 0.22 -8.56
N ARG A 10 16.12 1.47 -8.45
CA ARG A 10 14.68 1.80 -8.46
C ARG A 10 14.02 1.26 -9.73
N GLU A 11 14.57 1.55 -10.90
CA GLU A 11 14.00 1.11 -12.19
C GLU A 11 13.97 -0.42 -12.32
N SER A 12 15.04 -1.11 -11.90
CA SER A 12 15.06 -2.58 -11.90
C SER A 12 14.04 -3.17 -10.91
N LEU A 13 13.77 -2.51 -9.79
CA LEU A 13 12.71 -2.91 -8.86
C LEU A 13 11.33 -2.67 -9.47
N ASP A 14 11.10 -1.53 -10.14
CA ASP A 14 9.84 -1.24 -10.84
C ASP A 14 9.54 -2.33 -11.89
N GLU A 15 10.54 -2.70 -12.70
CA GLU A 15 10.43 -3.77 -13.70
C GLU A 15 10.14 -5.14 -13.07
N LEU A 16 10.85 -5.50 -11.99
CA LEU A 16 10.64 -6.75 -11.27
C LEU A 16 9.23 -6.84 -10.67
N ILE A 17 8.77 -5.75 -10.06
CA ILE A 17 7.43 -5.65 -9.49
C ILE A 17 6.43 -5.84 -10.62
N GLN A 18 6.53 -5.07 -11.72
CA GLN A 18 5.61 -5.16 -12.85
C GLN A 18 5.55 -6.58 -13.45
N PHE A 19 6.70 -7.24 -13.59
CA PHE A 19 6.77 -8.63 -14.03
C PHE A 19 6.04 -9.56 -13.06
N ALA A 20 6.35 -9.46 -11.76
CA ALA A 20 5.76 -10.31 -10.73
C ALA A 20 4.22 -10.12 -10.62
N VAL A 21 3.73 -8.88 -10.77
CA VAL A 21 2.29 -8.60 -10.87
C VAL A 21 1.69 -9.33 -12.08
N SER A 22 2.35 -9.25 -13.23
CA SER A 22 1.84 -9.80 -14.50
C SER A 22 1.77 -11.33 -14.47
N VAL A 23 2.68 -11.99 -13.73
CA VAL A 23 2.68 -13.45 -13.53
C VAL A 23 1.62 -13.89 -12.53
N GLY A 24 1.38 -13.11 -11.48
CA GLY A 24 0.40 -13.41 -10.44
C GLY A 24 0.79 -14.60 -9.54
N GLY A 25 -0.19 -15.11 -8.78
CA GLY A 25 0.01 -16.24 -7.86
C GLY A 25 1.12 -16.00 -6.82
N PRO A 26 2.00 -16.98 -6.54
CA PRO A 26 3.10 -16.83 -5.60
C PRO A 26 4.11 -15.73 -5.95
N ALA A 27 4.14 -15.26 -7.21
CA ALA A 27 5.00 -14.15 -7.60
C ALA A 27 4.57 -12.82 -6.95
N LYS A 28 3.31 -12.69 -6.49
CA LYS A 28 2.85 -11.50 -5.76
C LYS A 28 3.65 -11.25 -4.47
N ASP A 29 4.11 -12.30 -3.80
CA ASP A 29 4.96 -12.17 -2.61
C ASP A 29 6.35 -11.57 -2.95
N ILE A 30 6.83 -11.83 -4.16
CA ILE A 30 8.07 -11.23 -4.67
C ILE A 30 7.84 -9.75 -4.96
N ALA A 31 6.70 -9.40 -5.58
CA ALA A 31 6.31 -8.02 -5.83
C ALA A 31 6.25 -7.20 -4.52
N LEU A 32 5.61 -7.75 -3.48
CA LEU A 32 5.53 -7.12 -2.15
C LEU A 32 6.92 -6.86 -1.55
N LYS A 33 7.78 -7.88 -1.54
CA LYS A 33 9.15 -7.73 -1.01
C LYS A 33 9.99 -6.74 -1.80
N ALA A 34 9.86 -6.74 -3.12
CA ALA A 34 10.54 -5.79 -4.00
C ALA A 34 10.04 -4.36 -3.76
N ASP A 35 8.74 -4.16 -3.51
CA ASP A 35 8.16 -2.85 -3.19
C ASP A 35 8.70 -2.29 -1.87
N HIS A 36 8.87 -3.13 -0.84
CA HIS A 36 9.49 -2.68 0.42
C HIS A 36 10.94 -2.21 0.23
N ILE A 37 11.72 -2.91 -0.60
CA ILE A 37 13.09 -2.48 -0.94
C ILE A 37 13.04 -1.16 -1.71
N ARG A 38 12.09 -1.04 -2.64
CA ARG A 38 11.87 0.19 -3.41
C ARG A 38 11.56 1.37 -2.51
N ASP A 39 10.70 1.22 -1.51
CA ASP A 39 10.39 2.28 -0.53
C ASP A 39 11.66 2.78 0.18
N ALA A 40 12.55 1.86 0.59
CA ALA A 40 13.84 2.21 1.19
C ALA A 40 14.76 2.98 0.20
N VAL A 41 14.75 2.60 -1.07
CA VAL A 41 15.51 3.29 -2.13
C VAL A 41 14.95 4.70 -2.34
N ILE A 42 13.64 4.87 -2.42
CA ILE A 42 12.99 6.18 -2.57
C ILE A 42 13.30 7.08 -1.36
N MET A 43 13.23 6.57 -0.14
CA MET A 43 13.63 7.33 1.06
C MET A 43 15.08 7.81 0.98
N THR A 44 16.00 6.92 0.60
CA THR A 44 17.42 7.28 0.43
C THR A 44 17.61 8.35 -0.64
N MET A 45 16.85 8.28 -1.74
CA MET A 45 16.88 9.29 -2.79
C MET A 45 16.32 10.64 -2.30
N ARG A 46 15.23 10.66 -1.54
CA ARG A 46 14.69 11.89 -0.94
C ARG A 46 15.72 12.60 -0.06
N GLU A 47 16.42 11.85 0.78
CA GLU A 47 17.48 12.40 1.63
C GLU A 47 18.64 12.97 0.79
N ALA A 48 19.09 12.21 -0.21
CA ALA A 48 20.20 12.61 -1.08
C ALA A 48 19.90 13.88 -1.90
N PHE A 49 18.63 14.14 -2.23
CA PHE A 49 18.18 15.30 -3.01
C PHE A 49 17.39 16.33 -2.20
N SER A 50 17.48 16.31 -0.87
CA SER A 50 16.73 17.21 0.03
C SER A 50 16.95 18.71 -0.23
N GLY A 51 18.07 19.08 -0.86
CA GLY A 51 18.38 20.46 -1.26
C GLY A 51 18.01 20.83 -2.71
N ASP A 52 17.52 19.88 -3.51
CA ASP A 52 17.18 20.08 -4.92
C ASP A 52 15.68 19.81 -5.15
N THR A 53 14.89 20.87 -5.07
CA THR A 53 13.43 20.81 -5.16
C THR A 53 12.93 20.26 -6.49
N ASP A 54 13.64 20.52 -7.59
CA ASP A 54 13.24 20.09 -8.94
C ASP A 54 13.43 18.58 -9.11
N ILE A 55 14.52 18.03 -8.57
CA ILE A 55 14.74 16.58 -8.58
C ILE A 55 13.78 15.87 -7.63
N LEU A 56 13.52 16.46 -6.45
CA LEU A 56 12.61 15.89 -5.47
C LEU A 56 11.18 15.78 -6.02
N GLU A 57 10.69 16.81 -6.73
CA GLU A 57 9.38 16.77 -7.40
C GLU A 57 9.30 15.62 -8.44
N LYS A 58 10.37 15.37 -9.19
CA LYS A 58 10.41 14.25 -10.16
C LYS A 58 10.38 12.89 -9.46
N ILE A 59 11.05 12.77 -8.31
CA ILE A 59 11.03 11.55 -7.49
C ILE A 59 9.61 11.31 -6.97
N GLU A 60 8.95 12.33 -6.40
CA GLU A 60 7.58 12.21 -5.91
C GLU A 60 6.60 11.85 -7.02
N ARG A 61 6.75 12.44 -8.20
CA ARG A 61 5.89 12.12 -9.35
C ARG A 61 6.05 10.67 -9.81
N ALA A 62 7.28 10.15 -9.83
CA ALA A 62 7.55 8.76 -10.16
C ALA A 62 7.02 7.80 -9.08
N ASP A 63 7.13 8.17 -7.81
CA ASP A 63 6.58 7.41 -6.68
C ASP A 63 5.05 7.34 -6.74
N ALA A 64 4.40 8.48 -6.96
CA ALA A 64 2.95 8.55 -7.13
C ALA A 64 2.46 7.70 -8.31
N PHE A 65 3.16 7.75 -9.46
CA PHE A 65 2.82 6.94 -10.63
C PHE A 65 2.88 5.43 -10.32
N HIS A 66 3.93 4.97 -9.65
CA HIS A 66 4.07 3.57 -9.26
C HIS A 66 2.99 3.12 -8.27
N LYS A 67 2.69 3.96 -7.27
CA LYS A 67 1.63 3.70 -6.31
C LYS A 67 0.27 3.58 -6.98
N ASP A 68 -0.04 4.46 -7.93
CA ASP A 68 -1.33 4.45 -8.62
C ASP A 68 -1.48 3.30 -9.63
N ARG A 69 -0.41 2.94 -10.34
CA ARG A 69 -0.49 2.02 -11.49
C ARG A 69 0.03 0.62 -11.24
N THR A 70 0.80 0.41 -10.19
CA THR A 70 1.46 -0.88 -9.94
C THR A 70 1.07 -1.42 -8.57
N ARG A 71 1.23 -0.64 -7.50
CA ARG A 71 0.98 -1.08 -6.11
C ARG A 71 -0.43 -1.59 -5.87
N LYS A 72 -1.43 -0.93 -6.44
CA LYS A 72 -2.84 -1.30 -6.29
C LYS A 72 -3.15 -2.71 -6.82
N PHE A 73 -2.42 -3.22 -7.83
CA PHE A 73 -2.82 -4.44 -8.53
C PHE A 73 -2.27 -5.75 -7.96
N TYR A 74 -1.33 -5.71 -7.01
CA TYR A 74 -0.79 -6.92 -6.38
C TYR A 74 -1.12 -7.08 -4.91
N LEU A 75 -1.75 -6.07 -4.28
CA LEU A 75 -2.31 -6.21 -2.94
C LEU A 75 -3.47 -7.22 -2.98
N PRO A 76 -3.37 -8.35 -2.25
CA PRO A 76 -4.39 -9.41 -2.31
C PRO A 76 -5.80 -8.89 -2.01
N ILE A 77 -5.92 -8.03 -1.00
CA ILE A 77 -7.20 -7.43 -0.63
C ILE A 77 -7.77 -6.48 -1.70
N VAL A 78 -6.90 -5.79 -2.46
CA VAL A 78 -7.35 -4.91 -3.54
C VAL A 78 -7.87 -5.74 -4.71
N ALA A 79 -7.16 -6.82 -5.07
CA ALA A 79 -7.64 -7.75 -6.08
C ALA A 79 -8.99 -8.37 -5.70
N GLU A 80 -9.17 -8.69 -4.42
CA GLU A 80 -10.41 -9.24 -3.87
C GLU A 80 -11.57 -8.23 -3.91
N ILE A 81 -11.32 -6.96 -3.58
CA ILE A 81 -12.34 -5.90 -3.62
C ILE A 81 -12.76 -5.56 -5.05
N LEU A 82 -11.81 -5.57 -5.99
CA LEU A 82 -12.05 -5.28 -7.41
C LEU A 82 -12.61 -6.46 -8.20
N SER A 83 -12.56 -7.68 -7.67
CA SER A 83 -13.08 -8.89 -8.32
C SER A 83 -14.60 -8.99 -8.23
N GLU A 84 -15.25 -9.38 -9.33
CA GLU A 84 -16.68 -9.76 -9.33
C GLU A 84 -16.92 -11.08 -8.58
N GLU A 85 -15.92 -11.96 -8.57
CA GLU A 85 -15.92 -13.23 -7.82
C GLU A 85 -15.06 -13.08 -6.56
N LYS A 86 -15.71 -12.75 -5.45
CA LYS A 86 -15.07 -12.66 -4.13
C LYS A 86 -14.88 -14.05 -3.54
N THR A 87 -13.67 -14.37 -3.12
CA THR A 87 -13.28 -15.59 -2.41
C THR A 87 -13.41 -15.46 -0.88
N THR A 88 -13.29 -14.23 -0.37
CA THR A 88 -13.44 -13.88 1.04
C THR A 88 -14.92 -13.71 1.38
N PRO A 89 -15.44 -14.39 2.41
CA PRO A 89 -16.79 -14.17 2.89
C PRO A 89 -17.02 -12.69 3.20
N GLY A 90 -18.19 -12.14 2.86
CA GLY A 90 -18.46 -10.71 3.04
C GLY A 90 -18.28 -10.21 4.48
N GLU A 91 -18.48 -11.09 5.47
CA GLU A 91 -18.27 -10.80 6.90
C GLU A 91 -16.78 -10.71 7.29
N GLU A 92 -15.88 -11.34 6.53
CA GLU A 92 -14.44 -11.37 6.78
C GLU A 92 -13.67 -10.26 6.05
N LEU A 93 -14.34 -9.48 5.20
CA LEU A 93 -13.71 -8.43 4.42
C LEU A 93 -13.15 -7.29 5.30
N ILE A 94 -13.92 -6.83 6.28
CA ILE A 94 -13.50 -5.75 7.21
C ILE A 94 -12.37 -6.24 8.15
N PRO A 95 -12.46 -7.42 8.78
CA PRO A 95 -11.33 -8.00 9.50
C PRO A 95 -10.06 -8.12 8.65
N SER A 96 -10.19 -8.60 7.41
CA SER A 96 -9.07 -8.71 6.48
C SER A 96 -8.45 -7.34 6.21
N LEU A 97 -9.27 -6.31 5.95
CA LEU A 97 -8.79 -4.94 5.74
C LEU A 97 -8.03 -4.38 6.95
N VAL A 98 -8.57 -4.54 8.16
CA VAL A 98 -7.93 -4.02 9.37
C VAL A 98 -6.61 -4.72 9.67
N SER A 99 -6.43 -5.95 9.20
CA SER A 99 -5.18 -6.71 9.35
C SER A 99 -4.03 -6.22 8.45
N GLU A 100 -4.33 -5.47 7.40
CA GLU A 100 -3.34 -4.91 6.47
C GLU A 100 -2.57 -3.72 7.06
N ASP A 101 -1.45 -3.34 6.43
CA ASP A 101 -0.70 -2.16 6.83
C ASP A 101 -1.44 -0.84 6.46
N PRO A 102 -1.13 0.30 7.13
CA PRO A 102 -1.81 1.58 6.88
C PRO A 102 -1.80 2.03 5.42
N THR A 103 -0.73 1.74 4.67
CA THR A 103 -0.61 2.14 3.26
C THR A 103 -1.59 1.36 2.41
N THR A 104 -1.68 0.05 2.63
CA THR A 104 -2.64 -0.83 1.95
C THR A 104 -4.08 -0.44 2.27
N ILE A 105 -4.40 -0.13 3.53
CA ILE A 105 -5.72 0.37 3.91
C ILE A 105 -6.04 1.67 3.16
N SER A 106 -5.12 2.62 3.10
CA SER A 106 -5.33 3.89 2.38
C SER A 106 -5.63 3.65 0.90
N ILE A 107 -4.87 2.76 0.26
CA ILE A 107 -5.06 2.40 -1.16
C ILE A 107 -6.45 1.80 -1.38
N VAL A 108 -6.89 0.89 -0.51
CA VAL A 108 -8.22 0.29 -0.61
C VAL A 108 -9.30 1.36 -0.50
N LEU A 109 -9.21 2.25 0.49
CA LEU A 109 -10.20 3.31 0.68
C LEU A 109 -10.26 4.27 -0.52
N ASP A 110 -9.11 4.59 -1.14
CA ASP A 110 -9.04 5.43 -2.34
C ASP A 110 -9.73 4.82 -3.56
N LEU A 111 -9.87 3.48 -3.60
CA LEU A 111 -10.51 2.76 -4.70
C LEU A 111 -12.03 2.62 -4.53
N LEU A 112 -12.53 2.76 -3.31
CA LEU A 112 -13.96 2.67 -3.02
C LEU A 112 -14.70 3.96 -3.42
N PRO A 113 -15.94 3.85 -3.94
CA PRO A 113 -16.86 4.97 -4.02
C PRO A 113 -17.05 5.65 -2.66
N ASP A 114 -17.32 6.97 -2.65
CA ASP A 114 -17.38 7.74 -1.39
C ASP A 114 -18.39 7.18 -0.38
N GLU A 115 -19.54 6.66 -0.84
CA GLU A 115 -20.56 6.03 0.01
C GLU A 115 -20.03 4.75 0.67
N ASP A 116 -19.42 3.86 -0.10
CA ASP A 116 -18.85 2.60 0.39
C ASP A 116 -17.62 2.83 1.26
N ARG A 117 -16.84 3.87 0.95
CA ARG A 117 -15.68 4.29 1.74
C ARG A 117 -16.08 4.65 3.15
N ALA A 118 -17.10 5.50 3.31
CA ALA A 118 -17.57 5.93 4.63
C ALA A 118 -18.10 4.75 5.47
N ILE A 119 -18.84 3.83 4.84
CA ILE A 119 -19.34 2.61 5.48
C ILE A 119 -18.18 1.72 5.93
N THR A 120 -17.18 1.54 5.06
CA THR A 120 -16.00 0.72 5.32
C THR A 120 -15.14 1.30 6.45
N GLN A 121 -14.90 2.62 6.43
CA GLN A 121 -14.17 3.33 7.50
C GLN A 121 -14.87 3.17 8.85
N ALA A 122 -16.19 3.38 8.91
CA ALA A 122 -16.95 3.24 10.14
C ALA A 122 -16.92 1.80 10.69
N ALA A 123 -17.05 0.80 9.81
CA ALA A 123 -16.98 -0.61 10.19
C ALA A 123 -15.58 -1.00 10.70
N ALA A 124 -14.51 -0.56 10.01
CA ALA A 124 -13.13 -0.81 10.41
C ALA A 124 -12.80 -0.14 11.76
N LEU A 125 -13.19 1.11 11.96
CA LEU A 125 -13.00 1.82 13.25
C LEU A 125 -13.72 1.11 14.39
N LYS A 126 -14.96 0.65 14.17
CA LYS A 126 -15.72 -0.09 15.17
C LYS A 126 -15.03 -1.40 15.54
N LEU A 127 -14.46 -2.11 14.56
CA LEU A 127 -13.71 -3.34 14.81
C LEU A 127 -12.44 -3.07 15.61
N ILE A 128 -11.66 -2.05 15.23
CA ILE A 128 -10.44 -1.65 15.94
C ILE A 128 -10.74 -1.32 17.40
N LEU A 129 -11.76 -0.49 17.66
CA LEU A 129 -12.14 -0.14 19.04
C LEU A 129 -12.54 -1.36 19.86
N ARG A 130 -13.26 -2.31 19.24
CA ARG A 130 -13.63 -3.57 19.91
C ARG A 130 -12.42 -4.41 20.27
N VAL A 131 -11.49 -4.64 19.33
CA VAL A 131 -10.33 -5.51 19.61
C VAL A 131 -9.35 -4.85 20.59
N LEU A 132 -9.28 -3.52 20.63
CA LEU A 132 -8.53 -2.78 21.65
C LEU A 132 -9.12 -2.98 23.05
N ASP A 133 -10.45 -2.97 23.18
CA ASP A 133 -11.15 -3.26 24.45
C ASP A 133 -10.91 -4.72 24.89
N GLU A 134 -10.79 -5.63 23.92
CA GLU A 134 -10.40 -7.03 24.14
C GLU A 134 -8.90 -7.23 24.44
N GLY A 135 -8.10 -6.16 24.44
CA GLY A 135 -6.69 -6.15 24.83
C GLY A 135 -5.69 -6.43 23.70
N TYR A 136 -6.12 -6.36 22.44
CA TYR A 136 -5.23 -6.48 21.28
C TYR A 136 -4.28 -5.28 21.20
N ILE A 137 -3.02 -5.52 20.87
CA ILE A 137 -2.00 -4.48 20.69
C ILE A 137 -1.55 -4.51 19.23
N ASP A 138 -1.83 -3.44 18.49
CA ASP A 138 -1.34 -3.22 17.14
C ASP A 138 -0.22 -2.16 17.16
N PRO A 139 1.02 -2.50 16.75
CA PRO A 139 2.12 -1.54 16.71
C PRO A 139 1.92 -0.40 15.70
N GLN A 140 1.00 -0.55 14.75
CA GLN A 140 0.68 0.45 13.72
C GLN A 140 -0.66 1.15 13.98
N LEU A 141 -1.23 1.02 15.19
CA LEU A 141 -2.57 1.51 15.50
C LEU A 141 -2.78 3.00 15.14
N ASP A 142 -1.87 3.87 15.58
CA ASP A 142 -2.02 5.32 15.38
C ASP A 142 -2.03 5.70 13.89
N GLU A 143 -1.21 5.02 13.09
CA GLU A 143 -1.14 5.21 11.64
C GLU A 143 -2.42 4.71 10.97
N LYS A 144 -2.94 3.55 11.39
CA LYS A 144 -4.22 3.01 10.87
C LYS A 144 -5.40 3.92 11.20
N LEU A 145 -5.46 4.43 12.43
CA LEU A 145 -6.50 5.37 12.85
C LEU A 145 -6.46 6.65 12.04
N THR A 146 -5.26 7.18 11.77
CA THR A 146 -5.08 8.37 10.93
C THR A 146 -5.66 8.14 9.54
N VAL A 147 -5.32 7.02 8.90
CA VAL A 147 -5.82 6.66 7.56
C VAL A 147 -7.35 6.48 7.55
N LEU A 148 -7.90 5.84 8.57
CA LEU A 148 -9.34 5.56 8.68
C LEU A 148 -10.18 6.79 9.01
N SER A 149 -9.57 7.84 9.55
CA SER A 149 -10.26 9.07 9.97
C SER A 149 -10.26 10.20 8.93
N ARG A 150 -9.61 10.01 7.78
CA ARG A 150 -9.60 10.96 6.66
C ARG A 150 -10.95 11.06 5.96
#